data_AF-A0AA42Z2J9-F1
#
_entry.id   AF-A0AA42Z2J9-F1
#
_cell.length_a   1.000
_cell.length_b   1.000
_cell.length_c   1.000
_cell.angle_alpha   90.00
_cell.angle_beta   90.00
_cell.angle_gamma   90.00
#
_symmetry.space_group_name_H-M   'P 1'
#
loop_
_entity.id
_entity.type
_entity.pdbx_description
1 polymer ?
#
loop_
_entity_poly.entity_id
_entity_poly.type
_entity_poly.pdbx_seq_one_letter_code
_entity_poly.pdbx_strand_id
1 'polypeptide(L)' 'MLRKRDAANKELGLTGDEPEDQLIAHMVEHPTLLQRPIGVYRGRAAIGRPPEKLLELVGDG' A
#
# COMPACT_ATOMS: atom_id res chain seq x y z
N MET A 1 4.63 -0.29 3.50
CA MET A 1 5.01 1.14 3.25
C MET A 1 3.76 1.99 3.17
N LEU A 2 3.63 2.97 4.07
CA LEU A 2 2.56 3.97 4.07
C LEU A 2 2.78 5.03 2.99
N ARG A 3 1.69 5.60 2.47
CA ARG A 3 1.71 6.72 1.53
C ARG A 3 2.08 8.01 2.28
N LYS A 4 3.36 8.41 2.23
CA LYS A 4 3.91 9.56 2.97
C LYS A 4 3.26 10.92 2.72
N ARG A 5 2.58 11.10 1.57
CA ARG A 5 1.90 12.36 1.20
C ARG A 5 0.39 12.33 1.45
N ASP A 6 -0.10 11.30 2.11
CA ASP A 6 -1.52 11.18 2.43
C ASP A 6 -1.92 12.14 3.54
N ALA A 7 -3.14 12.70 3.46
CA ALA A 7 -3.65 13.60 4.49
C ALA A 7 -3.81 12.87 5.83
N ALA A 8 -4.37 11.66 5.82
CA ALA A 8 -4.54 10.85 7.02
C ALA A 8 -3.19 10.50 7.67
N ASN A 9 -2.14 10.30 6.86
CA ASN A 9 -0.79 10.05 7.39
C ASN A 9 -0.29 11.24 8.24
N LYS A 10 -0.50 12.47 7.73
CA LYS A 10 -0.13 13.70 8.46
C LYS A 10 -1.01 13.95 9.68
N GLU A 11 -2.31 13.72 9.57
CA GLU A 11 -3.27 13.94 10.66
C GLU A 11 -3.05 12.97 11.82
N LEU A 12 -2.74 11.70 11.51
CA LEU A 12 -2.45 10.66 12.48
C LEU A 12 -0.99 10.69 12.98
N GLY A 13 -0.12 11.50 12.37
CA GLY A 13 1.29 11.62 12.75
C GLY A 13 2.10 10.34 12.53
N LEU A 14 1.73 9.52 11.54
CA LEU A 14 2.33 8.20 11.33
C LEU A 14 3.77 8.32 10.81
N THR A 15 4.66 7.58 11.45
CA THR A 15 6.08 7.50 11.10
C THR A 15 6.38 6.28 10.22
N GLY A 16 5.58 5.22 10.38
CA GLY A 16 5.79 3.91 9.78
C GLY A 16 6.54 2.93 10.69
N ASP A 17 6.92 3.36 11.90
CA ASP A 17 7.55 2.53 12.94
C ASP A 17 6.55 2.07 14.01
N GLU A 18 5.26 2.36 13.82
CA GLU A 18 4.20 1.87 14.70
C GLU A 18 4.05 0.33 14.63
N PRO A 19 3.49 -0.30 15.67
CA PRO A 19 3.17 -1.73 15.65
C PRO A 19 2.34 -2.14 14.43
N GLU A 20 2.60 -3.34 13.89
CA GLU A 20 1.97 -3.81 12.66
C GLU A 20 0.43 -3.85 12.74
N ASP A 21 -0.11 -4.29 13.87
CA ASP A 21 -1.54 -4.34 14.14
C ASP A 21 -2.17 -2.93 14.14
N GLN A 22 -1.49 -1.95 14.73
CA GLN A 22 -1.92 -0.55 14.69
C GLN A 22 -1.85 0.02 13.26
N LEU A 23 -0.78 -0.27 12.53
CA LEU A 23 -0.65 0.12 11.12
C LEU A 23 -1.77 -0.47 10.27
N ILE A 24 -2.12 -1.75 10.47
CA ILE A 24 -3.21 -2.41 9.77
C ILE A 24 -4.54 -1.76 10.12
N ALA A 25 -4.82 -1.49 11.39
CA ALA A 25 -6.04 -0.82 11.82
C ALA A 25 -6.20 0.56 11.14
N HIS A 26 -5.15 1.37 11.15
CA HIS A 26 -5.15 2.65 10.44
C HIS A 26 -5.33 2.50 8.93
N MET A 27 -4.73 1.48 8.29
CA MET A 27 -4.94 1.22 6.86
C MET A 27 -6.37 0.80 6.53
N VAL A 28 -7.05 0.09 7.43
CA VAL A 28 -8.47 -0.29 7.28
C VAL A 28 -9.38 0.92 7.43
N GLU A 29 -9.13 1.77 8.43
CA GLU A 29 -9.88 3.00 8.67
C GLU A 29 -9.63 4.05 7.57
N HIS A 30 -8.39 4.12 7.08
CA HIS A 30 -7.94 5.07 6.06
C HIS A 30 -7.27 4.35 4.88
N PRO A 31 -8.05 3.76 3.96
CA PRO A 31 -7.51 3.03 2.80
C PRO A 31 -6.59 3.86 1.89
N THR A 32 -6.65 5.19 1.98
CA THR A 32 -5.78 6.13 1.26
C THR A 32 -4.31 6.04 1.70
N LEU A 33 -4.06 5.56 2.93
CA LEU A 33 -2.72 5.29 3.47
C LEU A 33 -1.98 4.20 2.69
N LEU A 34 -2.70 3.31 2.00
CA LEU A 34 -2.11 2.27 1.18
C LEU A 34 -1.53 2.86 -0.11
N GLN A 35 -0.34 2.41 -0.47
CA GLN A 35 0.27 2.74 -1.75
C GLN A 35 -0.53 2.10 -2.88
N ARG A 36 -0.84 2.89 -3.91
CA ARG A 36 -1.56 2.45 -5.12
C ARG A 36 -0.68 2.64 -6.35
N PRO A 37 -1.01 2.07 -7.52
CA PRO A 37 -1.94 0.96 -7.72
C PRO A 37 -1.47 -0.31 -7.02
N ILE A 38 -2.42 -1.14 -6.61
CA ILE A 38 -2.20 -2.48 -6.06
C ILE A 38 -2.80 -3.45 -7.08
N GLY A 39 -2.01 -4.39 -7.58
CA GLY A 39 -2.50 -5.47 -8.42
C GLY A 39 -2.60 -6.76 -7.61
N VAL A 40 -3.61 -7.57 -7.91
CA VAL A 40 -3.77 -8.92 -7.38
C VAL A 40 -4.05 -9.86 -8.56
N TYR A 41 -3.25 -10.89 -8.72
CA TYR A 41 -3.39 -11.87 -9.80
C TYR A 41 -2.93 -13.24 -9.34
N ARG A 42 -3.78 -14.27 -9.51
CA ARG A 42 -3.49 -15.68 -9.17
C ARG A 42 -2.86 -15.87 -7.77
N GLY A 43 -3.40 -15.18 -6.76
CA GLY A 43 -2.91 -15.27 -5.37
C GLY A 43 -1.63 -14.49 -5.08
N ARG A 44 -1.10 -13.72 -6.05
CA ARG A 44 0.05 -12.83 -5.88
C ARG A 44 -0.43 -11.39 -5.84
N ALA A 45 0.25 -10.54 -5.08
CA ALA A 45 -0.02 -9.11 -5.01
C ALA A 45 1.26 -8.30 -5.21
N ALA A 46 1.14 -7.14 -5.88
CA ALA A 46 2.25 -6.22 -6.08
C ALA A 46 1.79 -4.77 -5.97
N ILE A 47 2.70 -3.91 -5.52
CA ILE A 47 2.52 -2.46 -5.53
C ILE A 47 3.11 -1.93 -6.84
N GLY A 48 2.26 -1.40 -7.70
CA GLY A 48 2.61 -0.83 -9.01
C GLY A 48 3.22 0.56 -8.90
N ARG A 49 4.34 0.68 -8.19
CA ARG A 49 5.16 1.89 -8.14
C ARG A 49 6.55 1.57 -8.71
N PRO A 50 6.79 1.80 -10.02
CA PRO A 50 5.87 2.41 -11.01
C PRO A 50 4.82 1.41 -11.56
N PRO A 51 3.76 1.85 -12.27
CA PRO A 51 2.63 0.99 -12.68
C PRO A 51 3.02 -0.27 -13.46
N GLU A 52 4.14 -0.22 -14.20
CA GLU A 52 4.67 -1.32 -14.99
C GLU A 52 5.10 -2.51 -14.12
N LYS A 53 5.38 -2.30 -12.82
CA LYS A 53 5.62 -3.41 -11.87
C LYS A 53 4.45 -4.37 -11.74
N LEU A 54 3.23 -3.95 -12.10
CA LEU A 54 2.09 -4.85 -12.11
C LEU A 54 2.22 -5.94 -13.19
N LEU A 55 3.05 -5.72 -14.24
CA LEU A 55 3.29 -6.71 -15.29
C LEU A 55 4.03 -7.95 -14.75
N GLU A 56 4.84 -7.80 -13.70
CA GLU A 56 5.48 -8.91 -13.01
C GLU A 56 4.47 -9.92 -12.43
N LEU A 57 3.22 -9.50 -12.21
CA LEU A 57 2.17 -10.37 -11.70
C LEU A 57 1.64 -11.35 -12.76
N VAL A 58 1.60 -10.94 -14.03
CA VAL A 58 0.98 -11.72 -15.10
C VAL A 58 1.97 -12.64 -15.83
N GLY A 59 3.28 -12.38 -15.69
CA GLY A 59 4.33 -13.09 -16.43
C GLY A 59 4.32 -12.76 -17.93
N ASP A 60 5.48 -12.87 -18.58
CA ASP A 60 5.52 -12.88 -20.04
C ASP A 60 4.88 -14.20 -20.51
N GLY A 61 3.67 -14.11 -21.05
CA GLY A 61 3.00 -15.21 -21.73
C GLY A 61 3.70 -15.57 -23.04
#